data_AF-A0A2V7WXI1-F1
#
_entry.id   AF-A0A2V7WXI1-F1
#
_cell.length_a   1.000
_cell.length_b   1.000
_cell.length_c   1.000
_cell.angle_alpha   90.00
_cell.angle_beta   90.00
_cell.angle_gamma   90.00
#
_symmetry.space_group_name_H-M   'P 1'
#
loop_
_entity.id
_entity.type
_entity.pdbx_description
1 polymer ?
#
loop_
_entity_poly.entity_id
_entity_poly.type
_entity_poly.pdbx_seq_one_letter_code
_entity_poly.pdbx_strand_id
1 'polypeptide(L)'
;MDHHRADPRRGAHPVLRRHHHWWRTFVGFFLFSGLPQPIDWSLIGAFAATAGSGGMGNLTVTNWVRDKGFGMGKLVGAIPSAVGGHHVALSHVGKVFRAEGDNLARWRDWLRYVHLDQIWIWGLFCFLGMYLNVNLATAIIPHGTDLQGLAAGAYQAHYLRQIWPGFWFLTLFNGFWLLFKTQLGNTDILVRTVTDAVWMARHAEGRERLDIRGLYYGILIAFSLWSVIAIRLASPFQLFKFLANMAGVVLAIAGVQIVRVNRRFLPPALRPALWREIGVLGCSAFYAYFAFYAIRAFFQTLR
;
A
#
# COMPACT_ATOMS: atom_id res chain seq x y z
N MET A 1 -50.84 27.66 -11.77
CA MET A 1 -50.15 28.64 -10.91
C MET A 1 -48.73 28.15 -10.71
N ASP A 2 -47.83 28.82 -11.41
CA ASP A 2 -46.39 28.62 -11.42
C ASP A 2 -45.75 28.71 -10.03
N HIS A 3 -44.76 27.86 -9.79
CA HIS A 3 -43.51 28.30 -9.16
C HIS A 3 -42.36 27.39 -9.62
N HIS A 4 -41.90 27.65 -10.84
CA HIS A 4 -40.51 27.40 -11.23
C HIS A 4 -39.59 28.18 -10.27
N ARG A 5 -39.10 27.53 -9.21
CA ARG A 5 -37.90 28.01 -8.51
C ARG A 5 -36.72 27.82 -9.47
N ALA A 6 -36.34 28.91 -10.13
CA ALA A 6 -35.09 29.00 -10.87
C ALA A 6 -33.94 28.68 -9.89
N ASP A 7 -33.22 27.60 -10.17
CA ASP A 7 -31.95 27.29 -9.49
C ASP A 7 -30.97 28.45 -9.79
N PRO A 8 -30.49 29.20 -8.77
CA PRO A 8 -29.58 30.32 -8.96
C PRO A 8 -28.22 29.94 -9.58
N ARG A 9 -27.96 28.64 -9.78
CA ARG A 9 -26.70 28.10 -10.29
C ARG A 9 -26.62 28.00 -11.82
N ARG A 10 -27.70 28.34 -12.55
CA ARG A 10 -27.70 28.27 -14.02
C ARG A 10 -26.86 29.32 -14.74
N GLY A 11 -26.38 30.36 -14.03
CA GLY A 11 -25.61 31.47 -14.63
C GLY A 11 -24.09 31.46 -14.41
N ALA A 12 -23.52 30.48 -13.69
CA ALA A 12 -22.08 30.46 -13.44
C ALA A 12 -21.30 29.97 -14.69
N HIS A 13 -20.34 30.79 -15.17
CA HIS A 13 -19.43 30.44 -16.26
C HIS A 13 -18.85 29.02 -16.06
N PRO A 14 -18.73 28.17 -17.10
CA PRO A 14 -18.30 26.76 -16.96
C PRO A 14 -16.97 26.58 -16.23
N VAL A 15 -16.07 27.57 -16.35
CA VAL A 15 -14.77 27.63 -15.68
C VAL A 15 -14.92 27.80 -14.17
N LEU A 16 -15.81 28.69 -13.72
CA LEU A 16 -16.12 28.91 -12.29
C LEU A 16 -16.77 27.66 -11.66
N ARG A 17 -17.62 26.94 -12.41
CA ARG A 17 -18.17 25.64 -11.95
C ARG A 17 -17.08 24.57 -11.78
N ARG A 18 -16.06 24.55 -12.65
CA ARG A 18 -14.92 23.62 -12.55
C ARG A 18 -14.01 23.92 -11.37
N HIS A 19 -13.59 25.17 -11.16
CA HIS A 19 -12.76 25.56 -10.01
C HIS A 19 -13.46 25.25 -8.68
N HIS A 20 -14.76 25.48 -8.61
CA HIS A 20 -15.58 25.14 -7.44
C HIS A 20 -15.62 23.63 -7.18
N HIS A 21 -15.63 22.80 -8.22
CA HIS A 21 -15.65 21.35 -8.06
C HIS A 21 -14.32 20.80 -7.52
N TRP A 22 -13.20 21.24 -8.10
CA TRP A 22 -11.85 20.86 -7.66
C TRP A 22 -11.62 21.24 -6.21
N TRP A 23 -11.97 22.48 -5.85
CA TRP A 23 -11.87 22.95 -4.48
C TRP A 23 -12.76 22.16 -3.53
N ARG A 24 -13.99 21.81 -3.92
CA ARG A 24 -14.88 20.95 -3.11
C ARG A 24 -14.29 19.57 -2.86
N THR A 25 -13.73 18.92 -3.89
CA THR A 25 -13.05 17.63 -3.72
C THR A 25 -11.87 17.76 -2.76
N PHE A 26 -11.06 18.81 -2.93
CA PHE A 26 -9.90 19.06 -2.07
C PHE A 26 -10.30 19.27 -0.61
N VAL A 27 -11.26 20.16 -0.35
CA VAL A 27 -11.79 20.43 1.00
C VAL A 27 -12.45 19.17 1.58
N GLY A 28 -13.04 18.32 0.74
CA GLY A 28 -13.62 17.03 1.14
C GLY A 28 -12.62 16.08 1.83
N PHE A 29 -11.33 16.16 1.52
CA PHE A 29 -10.30 15.38 2.24
C PHE A 29 -10.10 15.80 3.69
N PHE A 30 -10.52 17.03 4.05
CA PHE A 30 -10.36 17.60 5.38
C PHE A 30 -11.69 17.75 6.12
N LEU A 31 -12.82 17.46 5.46
CA LEU A 31 -14.14 17.53 6.04
C LEU A 31 -14.55 16.17 6.61
N PHE A 32 -14.76 16.14 7.92
CA PHE A 32 -15.38 15.01 8.61
C PHE A 32 -16.89 15.20 8.61
N SER A 33 -17.56 14.90 7.50
CA SER A 33 -19.02 14.71 7.52
C SER A 33 -19.32 13.35 8.16
N GLY A 34 -20.26 13.30 9.10
CA GLY A 34 -20.59 12.09 9.85
C GLY A 34 -20.73 10.84 8.95
N LEU A 35 -20.26 9.70 9.47
CA LEU A 35 -20.30 8.43 8.74
C LEU A 35 -21.76 7.98 8.53
N PRO A 36 -22.13 7.52 7.33
CA PRO A 36 -23.48 6.99 7.08
C PRO A 36 -23.74 5.79 8.01
N GLN A 37 -24.93 5.75 8.61
CA GLN A 37 -25.36 4.61 9.42
C GLN A 37 -26.14 3.60 8.54
N PRO A 38 -25.93 2.28 8.69
CA PRO A 38 -24.98 1.61 9.59
C PRO A 38 -23.52 1.66 9.09
N ILE A 39 -22.58 1.81 10.04
CA ILE A 39 -21.15 1.92 9.73
C ILE A 39 -20.53 0.53 9.54
N ASP A 40 -20.05 0.24 8.34
CA ASP A 40 -19.22 -0.94 8.08
C ASP A 40 -17.76 -0.65 8.46
N TRP A 41 -17.43 -0.91 9.72
CA TRP A 41 -16.08 -0.75 10.26
C TRP A 41 -15.02 -1.58 9.52
N SER A 42 -15.41 -2.74 8.98
CA SER A 42 -14.50 -3.61 8.22
C SER A 42 -14.13 -2.99 6.87
N LEU A 43 -15.08 -2.28 6.25
CA LEU A 43 -14.85 -1.58 4.98
C LEU A 43 -14.03 -0.31 5.17
N ILE A 44 -14.28 0.46 6.24
CA ILE A 44 -13.47 1.64 6.57
C ILE A 44 -12.03 1.21 6.88
N GLY A 45 -11.86 0.14 7.68
CA GLY A 45 -10.54 -0.44 7.96
C GLY A 45 -9.82 -0.91 6.70
N ALA A 46 -10.54 -1.58 5.80
CA ALA A 46 -10.01 -1.99 4.50
C ALA A 46 -9.54 -0.80 3.65
N PHE A 47 -10.32 0.27 3.56
CA PHE A 47 -9.91 1.48 2.85
C PHE A 47 -8.70 2.15 3.50
N ALA A 48 -8.70 2.28 4.83
CA ALA A 48 -7.59 2.88 5.58
C ALA A 48 -6.28 2.10 5.44
N ALA A 49 -6.34 0.76 5.41
CA ALA A 49 -5.18 -0.09 5.17
C ALA A 49 -4.70 -0.02 3.71
N THR A 50 -5.63 0.06 2.74
CA THR A 50 -5.28 0.07 1.31
C THR A 50 -4.75 1.43 0.84
N ALA A 51 -5.24 2.53 1.40
CA ALA A 51 -4.94 3.90 0.96
C ALA A 51 -3.44 4.25 0.92
N GLY A 52 -2.62 3.61 1.77
CA GLY A 52 -1.19 3.87 1.88
C GLY A 52 -0.30 2.69 1.48
N SER A 53 -0.75 1.77 0.62
CA SER A 53 -0.02 0.51 0.35
C SER A 53 0.27 -0.29 1.63
N GLY A 54 -0.75 -0.43 2.49
CA GLY A 54 -0.59 -1.07 3.78
C GLY A 54 -0.24 -2.54 3.70
N GLY A 55 0.29 -3.06 4.82
CA GLY A 55 0.74 -4.44 4.97
C GLY A 55 2.21 -4.62 4.64
N MET A 56 2.55 -5.75 4.02
CA MET A 56 3.94 -6.19 3.78
C MET A 56 4.73 -5.28 2.83
N GLY A 57 4.07 -4.62 1.88
CA GLY A 57 4.72 -3.73 0.92
C GLY A 57 5.51 -2.61 1.60
N ASN A 58 4.88 -1.90 2.53
CA ASN A 58 5.54 -0.85 3.32
C ASN A 58 6.70 -1.36 4.20
N LEU A 59 6.60 -2.58 4.72
CA LEU A 59 7.65 -3.15 5.59
C LEU A 59 8.89 -3.59 4.82
N THR A 60 8.72 -3.91 3.55
CA THR A 60 9.77 -4.49 2.70
C THR A 60 10.35 -3.47 1.73
N VAL A 61 9.92 -2.21 1.78
CA VAL A 61 10.44 -1.13 0.92
C VAL A 61 11.96 -1.01 1.02
N THR A 62 12.53 -1.30 2.20
CA THR A 62 13.97 -1.29 2.46
C THR A 62 14.72 -2.36 1.67
N ASN A 63 14.05 -3.43 1.23
CA ASN A 63 14.67 -4.44 0.37
C ASN A 63 15.06 -3.84 -0.98
N TRP A 64 14.21 -2.99 -1.57
CA TRP A 64 14.53 -2.29 -2.82
C TRP A 64 15.69 -1.30 -2.64
N VAL A 65 15.74 -0.62 -1.49
CA VAL A 65 16.85 0.28 -1.14
C VAL A 65 18.16 -0.51 -1.01
N ARG A 66 18.11 -1.69 -0.37
CA ARG A 66 19.24 -2.63 -0.26
C ARG A 66 19.69 -3.13 -1.62
N ASP A 67 18.75 -3.61 -2.44
CA ASP A 67 19.03 -4.25 -3.74
C ASP A 67 19.58 -3.24 -4.77
N LYS A 68 19.20 -1.95 -4.66
CA LYS A 68 19.85 -0.84 -5.40
C LYS A 68 21.30 -0.57 -4.95
N GLY A 69 21.77 -1.24 -3.89
CA GLY A 69 23.09 -1.03 -3.32
C GLY A 69 23.21 0.29 -2.56
N PHE A 70 22.12 0.88 -2.08
CA PHE A 70 22.18 2.18 -1.42
C PHE A 70 22.69 2.03 0.02
N GLY A 71 23.60 2.93 0.43
CA GLY A 71 24.24 2.88 1.75
C GLY A 71 24.96 1.55 2.00
N MET A 72 24.70 0.91 3.15
CA MET A 72 25.31 -0.38 3.51
C MET A 72 24.81 -1.55 2.65
N GLY A 73 23.75 -1.38 1.84
CA GLY A 73 23.24 -2.40 0.93
C GLY A 73 24.27 -2.87 -0.10
N LYS A 74 25.15 -1.98 -0.55
CA LYS A 74 26.25 -2.30 -1.48
C LYS A 74 27.18 -3.41 -0.95
N LEU A 75 27.28 -3.56 0.37
CA LEU A 75 28.22 -4.48 1.01
C LEU A 75 27.60 -5.84 1.38
N VAL A 76 26.28 -6.00 1.24
CA VAL A 76 25.53 -7.20 1.66
C VAL A 76 25.14 -8.07 0.46
N GLY A 77 25.08 -7.50 -0.74
CA GLY A 77 24.66 -8.18 -1.97
C GLY A 77 23.16 -8.09 -2.23
N ALA A 78 22.69 -8.78 -3.26
CA ALA A 78 21.28 -8.82 -3.68
C ALA A 78 20.87 -10.25 -4.08
N ILE A 79 19.57 -10.54 -4.09
CA ILE A 79 19.05 -11.82 -4.59
C ILE A 79 19.14 -11.80 -6.13
N PRO A 80 19.92 -12.69 -6.76
CA PRO A 80 20.10 -12.68 -8.21
C PRO A 80 18.81 -13.08 -8.95
N SER A 81 18.53 -12.44 -10.09
CA SER A 81 17.37 -12.74 -10.95
C SER A 81 17.47 -14.10 -11.67
N ALA A 82 16.31 -14.67 -12.04
CA ALA A 82 16.16 -15.97 -12.72
C ALA A 82 16.95 -16.10 -14.03
N VAL A 83 16.97 -15.03 -14.83
CA VAL A 83 17.54 -15.03 -16.18
C VAL A 83 18.60 -13.95 -16.25
N GLY A 84 19.85 -14.33 -16.53
CA GLY A 84 20.95 -13.41 -16.81
C GLY A 84 21.54 -12.65 -15.62
N GLY A 85 21.16 -12.98 -14.37
CA GLY A 85 21.70 -12.30 -13.19
C GLY A 85 23.13 -12.75 -12.85
N HIS A 86 24.08 -11.80 -12.77
CA HIS A 86 25.42 -12.03 -12.23
C HIS A 86 25.34 -12.68 -10.83
N HIS A 87 26.25 -13.61 -10.53
CA HIS A 87 26.38 -14.25 -9.22
C HIS A 87 26.78 -13.22 -8.16
N VAL A 88 25.78 -12.56 -7.54
CA VAL A 88 26.00 -11.73 -6.35
C VAL A 88 25.79 -12.61 -5.13
N ALA A 89 26.84 -12.83 -4.34
CA ALA A 89 26.74 -13.54 -3.08
C ALA A 89 25.97 -12.67 -2.08
N LEU A 90 24.82 -13.17 -1.60
CA LEU A 90 24.07 -12.52 -0.52
C LEU A 90 24.67 -12.94 0.82
N SER A 91 25.13 -11.98 1.62
CA SER A 91 25.65 -12.26 2.95
C SER A 91 24.50 -12.52 3.94
N HIS A 92 24.63 -13.55 4.76
CA HIS A 92 23.70 -13.87 5.85
C HIS A 92 23.72 -12.83 6.99
N VAL A 93 24.78 -12.01 7.07
CA VAL A 93 24.97 -11.02 8.14
C VAL A 93 25.09 -9.62 7.52
N GLY A 94 24.25 -8.71 8.00
CA GLY A 94 24.29 -7.30 7.59
C GLY A 94 25.62 -6.63 7.97
N LYS A 95 25.93 -5.51 7.32
CA LYS A 95 27.11 -4.70 7.63
C LYS A 95 26.71 -3.43 8.39
N VAL A 96 27.44 -3.12 9.45
CA VAL A 96 27.24 -1.92 10.28
C VAL A 96 28.42 -0.95 10.10
N PHE A 97 28.19 0.33 10.36
CA PHE A 97 29.22 1.37 10.37
C PHE A 97 29.33 1.97 11.78
N ARG A 98 30.50 2.53 12.10
CA ARG A 98 30.69 3.26 13.38
C ARG A 98 29.97 4.61 13.31
N ALA A 99 29.05 4.85 14.24
CA ALA A 99 28.21 6.03 14.30
C ALA A 99 28.94 7.26 14.87
N GLU A 100 30.05 7.65 14.24
CA GLU A 100 30.95 8.74 14.67
C GLU A 100 31.36 9.61 13.46
N GLY A 101 31.69 10.89 13.70
CA GLY A 101 32.30 11.79 12.71
C GLY A 101 31.59 11.86 11.35
N ASP A 102 32.37 11.71 10.27
CA ASP A 102 31.91 11.79 8.88
C ASP A 102 30.84 10.75 8.52
N ASN A 103 30.81 9.60 9.20
CA ASN A 103 29.80 8.57 8.94
C ASN A 103 28.40 9.05 9.34
N LEU A 104 28.28 9.86 10.41
CA LEU A 104 27.00 10.47 10.78
C LEU A 104 26.55 11.51 9.76
N ALA A 105 27.50 12.25 9.15
CA ALA A 105 27.16 13.18 8.07
C ALA A 105 26.58 12.43 6.87
N ARG A 106 27.26 11.37 6.42
CA ARG A 106 26.80 10.51 5.32
C ARG A 106 25.45 9.84 5.61
N TRP A 107 25.22 9.41 6.86
CA TRP A 107 23.93 8.87 7.29
C TRP A 107 22.80 9.89 7.19
N ARG A 108 23.04 11.15 7.62
CA ARG A 108 22.04 12.21 7.50
C ARG A 108 21.71 12.53 6.05
N ASP A 109 22.70 12.55 5.18
CA ASP A 109 22.49 12.76 3.75
C ASP A 109 21.73 11.60 3.12
N TRP A 110 22.09 10.36 3.46
CA TRP A 110 21.32 9.18 3.07
C TRP A 110 19.85 9.28 3.50
N LEU A 111 19.59 9.67 4.76
CA LEU A 111 18.22 9.89 5.26
C LEU A 111 17.49 10.99 4.50
N ARG A 112 18.16 12.07 4.08
CA ARG A 112 17.53 13.13 3.27
C ARG A 112 17.05 12.58 1.93
N TYR A 113 17.85 11.76 1.25
CA TYR A 113 17.43 11.10 0.01
C TYR A 113 16.24 10.17 0.22
N VAL A 114 16.25 9.38 1.30
CA VAL A 114 15.12 8.50 1.63
C VAL A 114 13.85 9.32 1.92
N HIS A 115 13.94 10.42 2.66
CA HIS A 115 12.79 11.30 2.89
C HIS A 115 12.29 11.93 1.59
N LEU A 116 13.19 12.33 0.69
CA LEU A 116 12.81 12.89 -0.61
C LEU A 116 12.03 11.87 -1.44
N ASP A 117 12.54 10.65 -1.53
CA ASP A 117 11.88 9.56 -2.26
C ASP A 117 10.52 9.18 -1.64
N GLN A 118 10.46 9.00 -0.32
CA GLN A 118 9.24 8.49 0.33
C GLN A 118 8.18 9.57 0.58
N ILE A 119 8.56 10.79 0.96
CA ILE A 119 7.60 11.86 1.28
C ILE A 119 7.23 12.64 0.02
N TRP A 120 8.24 13.15 -0.69
CA TRP A 120 8.02 14.08 -1.79
C TRP A 120 7.74 13.41 -3.13
N ILE A 121 8.34 12.25 -3.40
CA ILE A 121 8.04 11.51 -4.63
C ILE A 121 6.86 10.57 -4.39
N TRP A 122 6.97 9.64 -3.45
CA TRP A 122 5.89 8.67 -3.23
C TRP A 122 4.64 9.31 -2.62
N GLY A 123 4.75 9.95 -1.46
CA GLY A 123 3.62 10.53 -0.74
C GLY A 123 2.84 11.57 -1.55
N LEU A 124 3.53 12.54 -2.14
CA LEU A 124 2.90 13.61 -2.94
C LEU A 124 2.18 13.05 -4.17
N PHE A 125 2.82 12.16 -4.94
CA PHE A 125 2.22 11.62 -6.17
C PHE A 125 1.12 10.60 -5.87
N CYS A 126 1.18 9.88 -4.75
CA CYS A 126 0.05 9.09 -4.26
C CYS A 126 -1.15 9.97 -3.94
N PHE A 127 -0.95 11.08 -3.22
CA PHE A 127 -2.03 12.03 -2.94
C PHE A 127 -2.59 12.65 -4.21
N LEU A 128 -1.72 13.08 -5.14
CA LEU A 128 -2.14 13.64 -6.42
C LEU A 128 -2.93 12.62 -7.25
N GLY A 129 -2.45 11.39 -7.33
CA GLY A 129 -3.13 10.30 -8.03
C GLY A 129 -4.51 10.03 -7.44
N MET A 130 -4.61 9.95 -6.11
CA MET A 130 -5.89 9.78 -5.42
C MET A 130 -6.84 10.96 -5.67
N TYR A 131 -6.33 12.18 -5.52
CA TYR A 131 -7.08 13.42 -5.75
C TYR A 131 -7.66 13.48 -7.17
N LEU A 132 -6.84 13.21 -8.19
CA LEU A 132 -7.28 13.25 -9.59
C LEU A 132 -8.32 12.16 -9.89
N ASN A 133 -8.14 10.95 -9.37
CA ASN A 133 -9.10 9.86 -9.57
C ASN A 133 -10.44 10.13 -8.87
N VAL A 134 -10.40 10.65 -7.64
CA VAL A 134 -11.61 11.04 -6.90
C VAL A 134 -12.30 12.21 -7.60
N ASN A 135 -11.55 13.23 -8.02
CA ASN A 135 -12.11 14.39 -8.71
C ASN A 135 -12.81 13.98 -10.02
N LEU A 136 -12.17 13.10 -10.80
CA LEU A 136 -12.76 12.53 -12.00
C LEU A 136 -14.02 11.73 -11.69
N ALA A 137 -13.97 10.82 -10.69
CA ALA A 137 -15.13 10.02 -10.28
C ALA A 137 -16.32 10.91 -9.90
N THR A 138 -16.09 11.94 -9.07
CA THR A 138 -17.15 12.85 -8.62
C THR A 138 -17.70 13.74 -9.72
N ALA A 139 -16.97 13.93 -10.82
CA ALA A 139 -17.41 14.74 -11.96
C ALA A 139 -18.30 13.95 -12.92
N ILE A 140 -18.08 12.64 -13.05
CA ILE A 140 -18.74 11.79 -14.06
C ILE A 140 -19.79 10.86 -13.47
N ILE A 141 -19.65 10.44 -12.21
CA ILE A 141 -20.57 9.51 -11.55
C ILE A 141 -21.64 10.33 -10.80
N PRO A 142 -22.93 10.13 -11.09
CA PRO A 142 -24.01 10.77 -10.35
C PRO A 142 -23.96 10.47 -8.84
N HIS A 143 -24.35 11.44 -8.02
CA HIS A 143 -24.44 11.23 -6.58
C HIS A 143 -25.53 10.20 -6.24
N GLY A 144 -25.26 9.32 -5.28
CA GLY A 144 -26.20 8.27 -4.86
C GLY A 144 -26.20 7.02 -5.73
N THR A 145 -25.33 6.93 -6.74
CA THR A 145 -25.09 5.66 -7.45
C THR A 145 -24.53 4.63 -6.49
N ASP A 146 -25.17 3.46 -6.44
CA ASP A 146 -24.64 2.33 -5.70
C ASP A 146 -23.39 1.80 -6.41
N LEU A 147 -22.25 1.89 -5.72
CA LEU A 147 -20.95 1.42 -6.20
C LEU A 147 -20.63 0.02 -5.66
N GLN A 148 -21.55 -0.62 -4.92
CA GLN A 148 -21.35 -1.95 -4.37
C GLN A 148 -21.54 -3.01 -5.47
N GLY A 149 -20.43 -3.50 -6.01
CA GLY A 149 -20.44 -4.59 -6.99
C GLY A 149 -19.07 -4.86 -7.61
N LEU A 150 -18.98 -5.94 -8.40
CA LEU A 150 -17.77 -6.29 -9.16
C LEU A 150 -17.31 -5.19 -10.11
N ALA A 151 -18.22 -4.28 -10.47
CA ALA A 151 -18.02 -3.20 -11.41
C ALA A 151 -17.57 -1.87 -10.79
N ALA A 152 -17.26 -1.78 -9.49
CA ALA A 152 -16.83 -0.53 -8.84
C ALA A 152 -15.75 0.23 -9.64
N GLY A 153 -14.75 -0.50 -10.16
CA GLY A 153 -13.70 0.06 -11.03
C GLY A 153 -14.10 0.25 -12.51
N ALA A 154 -15.19 -0.37 -12.95
CA ALA A 154 -15.73 -0.24 -14.31
C ALA A 154 -16.75 0.91 -14.45
N TYR A 155 -17.31 1.45 -13.36
CA TYR A 155 -18.24 2.58 -13.42
C TYR A 155 -17.60 3.80 -14.08
N GLN A 156 -16.35 4.13 -13.72
CA GLN A 156 -15.63 5.24 -14.36
C GLN A 156 -15.53 5.03 -15.88
N ALA A 157 -15.21 3.80 -16.33
CA ALA A 157 -15.17 3.47 -17.75
C ALA A 157 -16.56 3.57 -18.42
N HIS A 158 -17.62 3.14 -17.72
CA HIS A 158 -18.99 3.21 -18.21
C HIS A 158 -19.45 4.65 -18.47
N TYR A 159 -19.20 5.57 -17.53
CA TYR A 159 -19.57 6.98 -17.69
C TYR A 159 -18.65 7.69 -18.69
N LEU A 160 -17.36 7.37 -18.75
CA LEU A 160 -16.44 7.95 -19.73
C LEU A 160 -16.77 7.55 -21.19
N ARG A 161 -17.37 6.37 -21.39
CA ARG A 161 -17.85 5.92 -22.71
C ARG A 161 -18.83 6.92 -23.35
N GLN A 162 -19.58 7.66 -22.53
CA GLN A 162 -20.55 8.65 -23.01
C GLN A 162 -19.89 9.87 -23.65
N ILE A 163 -18.63 10.16 -23.30
CA ILE A 163 -17.84 11.24 -23.91
C ILE A 163 -17.24 10.74 -25.23
N TRP A 164 -16.58 9.58 -25.18
CA TRP A 164 -16.05 8.90 -26.36
C TRP A 164 -16.01 7.39 -26.12
N PRO A 165 -16.55 6.56 -27.04
CA PRO A 165 -16.60 5.12 -26.85
C PRO A 165 -15.24 4.46 -26.57
N GLY A 166 -14.15 5.00 -27.14
CA GLY A 166 -12.80 4.48 -26.93
C GLY A 166 -12.28 4.63 -25.49
N PHE A 167 -12.81 5.58 -24.70
CA PHE A 167 -12.42 5.73 -23.30
C PHE A 167 -12.84 4.55 -22.43
N TRP A 168 -13.86 3.80 -22.84
CA TRP A 168 -14.24 2.58 -22.14
C TRP A 168 -13.07 1.59 -22.10
N PHE A 169 -12.49 1.29 -23.26
CA PHE A 169 -11.36 0.37 -23.36
C PHE A 169 -10.12 0.96 -22.68
N LEU A 170 -9.78 2.23 -22.95
CA LEU A 170 -8.58 2.85 -22.38
C LEU A 170 -8.59 2.88 -20.84
N THR A 171 -9.75 3.18 -20.24
CA THR A 171 -9.89 3.23 -18.78
C THR A 171 -9.75 1.84 -18.17
N LEU A 172 -10.43 0.84 -18.74
CA LEU A 172 -10.33 -0.55 -18.25
C LEU A 172 -8.93 -1.13 -18.47
N PHE A 173 -8.31 -0.87 -19.61
CA PHE A 173 -6.97 -1.33 -19.93
C PHE A 173 -5.93 -0.69 -19.00
N ASN A 174 -6.06 0.62 -18.72
CA ASN A 174 -5.22 1.30 -17.75
C ASN A 174 -5.41 0.76 -16.33
N GLY A 175 -6.66 0.57 -15.89
CA GLY A 175 -6.99 -0.02 -14.59
C GLY A 175 -6.46 -1.44 -14.44
N PHE A 176 -6.61 -2.27 -15.49
CA PHE A 176 -6.02 -3.60 -15.54
C PHE A 176 -4.50 -3.54 -15.40
N TRP A 177 -3.81 -2.70 -16.17
CA TRP A 177 -2.35 -2.61 -16.12
C TRP A 177 -1.84 -2.13 -14.75
N LEU A 178 -2.53 -1.18 -14.13
CA LEU A 178 -2.23 -0.67 -12.80
C LEU A 178 -2.37 -1.77 -11.73
N LEU A 179 -3.50 -2.48 -11.74
CA LEU A 179 -3.76 -3.58 -10.81
C LEU A 179 -2.81 -4.75 -11.06
N PHE A 180 -2.58 -5.12 -12.32
CA PHE A 180 -1.67 -6.19 -12.71
C PHE A 180 -0.24 -5.92 -12.23
N LYS A 181 0.31 -4.73 -12.53
CA LYS A 181 1.64 -4.32 -12.03
C LYS A 181 1.71 -4.38 -10.50
N THR A 182 0.69 -3.89 -9.82
CA THR A 182 0.65 -3.87 -8.35
C THR A 182 0.66 -5.29 -7.78
N GLN A 183 -0.13 -6.20 -8.37
CA GLN A 183 -0.18 -7.59 -7.91
C GLN A 183 1.10 -8.38 -8.22
N LEU A 184 1.77 -8.11 -9.35
CA LEU A 184 3.09 -8.66 -9.61
C LEU A 184 4.10 -8.24 -8.53
N GLY A 185 4.11 -6.94 -8.17
CA GLY A 185 4.98 -6.42 -7.11
C GLY A 185 4.67 -7.02 -5.74
N ASN A 186 3.39 -7.11 -5.36
CA ASN A 186 2.98 -7.71 -4.10
C ASN A 186 3.35 -9.20 -4.01
N THR A 187 3.23 -9.93 -5.12
CA THR A 187 3.58 -11.36 -5.19
C THR A 187 5.09 -11.55 -5.01
N ASP A 188 5.92 -10.77 -5.72
CA ASP A 188 7.38 -10.78 -5.56
C ASP A 188 7.79 -10.49 -4.11
N ILE A 189 7.19 -9.46 -3.48
CA ILE A 189 7.47 -9.09 -2.09
C ILE A 189 7.09 -10.21 -1.12
N LEU A 190 5.92 -10.82 -1.29
CA LEU A 190 5.45 -11.92 -0.44
C LEU A 190 6.41 -13.11 -0.53
N VAL A 191 6.71 -13.56 -1.75
CA VAL A 191 7.60 -14.70 -1.99
C VAL A 191 8.99 -14.42 -1.44
N ARG A 192 9.54 -13.22 -1.71
CA ARG A 192 10.85 -12.80 -1.18
C ARG A 192 10.88 -12.83 0.34
N THR A 193 9.86 -12.27 0.99
CA THR A 193 9.84 -12.20 2.46
C THR A 193 9.72 -13.58 3.11
N VAL A 194 8.88 -14.47 2.55
CA VAL A 194 8.78 -15.85 3.03
C VAL A 194 10.08 -16.61 2.77
N THR A 195 10.70 -16.42 1.60
CA THR A 195 12.00 -17.02 1.27
C THR A 195 13.07 -16.57 2.25
N ASP A 196 13.19 -15.27 2.51
CA ASP A 196 14.16 -14.71 3.45
C ASP A 196 13.93 -15.24 4.87
N ALA A 197 12.67 -15.30 5.34
CA ALA A 197 12.34 -15.82 6.66
C ALA A 197 12.71 -17.30 6.82
N VAL A 198 12.37 -18.14 5.84
CA VAL A 198 12.69 -19.58 5.84
C VAL A 198 14.20 -19.79 5.71
N TRP A 199 14.87 -19.02 4.86
CA TRP A 199 16.31 -19.07 4.66
C TRP A 199 17.07 -18.78 5.96
N MET A 200 16.73 -17.68 6.63
CA MET A 200 17.35 -17.28 7.89
C MET A 200 17.09 -18.29 9.02
N ALA A 201 15.86 -18.82 9.11
CA ALA A 201 15.53 -19.84 10.10
C ALA A 201 16.36 -21.11 9.92
N ARG A 202 16.55 -21.56 8.67
CA ARG A 202 17.32 -22.78 8.37
C ARG A 202 18.82 -22.62 8.60
N HIS A 203 19.37 -21.43 8.39
CA HIS A 203 20.76 -21.14 8.73
C HIS A 203 20.96 -21.24 10.26
N ALA A 204 20.02 -20.72 11.07
CA ALA A 204 20.06 -20.88 12.52
C ALA A 204 19.99 -22.36 12.98
N GLU A 205 19.36 -23.22 12.18
CA GLU A 205 19.31 -24.68 12.40
C GLU A 205 20.50 -25.45 11.81
N GLY A 206 21.47 -24.79 11.16
CA GLY A 206 22.60 -25.45 10.50
C GLY A 206 22.26 -26.25 9.24
N ARG A 207 21.12 -25.96 8.59
CA ARG A 207 20.56 -26.71 7.45
C ARG A 207 20.71 -25.99 6.11
N GLU A 208 21.94 -25.68 5.73
CA GLU A 208 22.32 -24.81 4.59
C GLU A 208 22.22 -25.44 3.19
N ARG A 209 21.77 -26.69 3.06
CA ARG A 209 21.92 -27.48 1.81
C ARG A 209 21.04 -27.06 0.62
N LEU A 210 20.12 -26.11 0.76
CA LEU A 210 19.22 -25.71 -0.33
C LEU A 210 19.71 -24.45 -1.04
N ASP A 211 19.59 -24.42 -2.36
CA ASP A 211 19.79 -23.18 -3.12
C ASP A 211 18.61 -22.23 -2.87
N ILE A 212 18.92 -20.97 -2.50
CA ILE A 212 17.94 -19.91 -2.26
C ILE A 212 17.02 -19.70 -3.47
N ARG A 213 17.52 -19.94 -4.68
CA ARG A 213 16.73 -19.84 -5.92
C ARG A 213 15.63 -20.90 -5.98
N GLY A 214 15.96 -22.16 -5.66
CA GLY A 214 14.99 -23.25 -5.63
C GLY A 214 13.88 -23.01 -4.60
N LEU A 215 14.25 -22.45 -3.44
CA LEU A 215 13.29 -22.07 -2.41
C LEU A 215 12.35 -20.94 -2.90
N TYR A 216 12.91 -19.89 -3.50
CA TYR A 216 12.15 -18.78 -4.05
C TYR A 216 11.13 -19.23 -5.11
N TYR A 217 11.58 -19.98 -6.13
CA TYR A 217 10.69 -20.44 -7.21
C TYR A 217 9.68 -21.48 -6.73
N GLY A 218 10.04 -22.33 -5.77
CA GLY A 218 9.10 -23.28 -5.17
C GLY A 218 7.97 -22.57 -4.42
N ILE A 219 8.30 -21.55 -3.63
CA ILE A 219 7.32 -20.72 -2.93
C ILE A 219 6.45 -19.94 -3.92
N LEU A 220 7.04 -19.40 -4.99
CA LEU A 220 6.31 -18.69 -6.05
C LEU A 220 5.26 -19.58 -6.73
N ILE A 221 5.63 -20.82 -7.10
CA ILE A 221 4.70 -21.78 -7.71
C ILE A 221 3.58 -22.12 -6.73
N ALA A 222 3.92 -22.40 -5.46
CA ALA A 222 2.92 -22.73 -4.44
C ALA A 222 1.89 -21.59 -4.25
N PHE A 223 2.35 -20.35 -4.11
CA PHE A 223 1.44 -19.20 -3.99
C PHE A 223 0.63 -18.93 -5.26
N SER A 224 1.22 -19.16 -6.43
CA SER A 224 0.52 -19.00 -7.71
C SER A 224 -0.62 -20.02 -7.85
N LEU A 225 -0.36 -21.29 -7.53
CA LEU A 225 -1.37 -22.34 -7.52
C LEU A 225 -2.47 -22.07 -6.49
N TRP A 226 -2.09 -21.65 -5.28
CA TRP A 226 -3.05 -21.25 -4.25
C TRP A 226 -3.95 -20.10 -4.71
N SER A 227 -3.39 -19.10 -5.41
CA SER A 227 -4.15 -17.96 -5.92
C SER A 227 -5.23 -18.37 -6.93
N VAL A 228 -4.94 -19.36 -7.79
CA VAL A 228 -5.93 -19.91 -8.74
C VAL A 228 -7.11 -20.57 -8.00
N ILE A 229 -6.83 -21.25 -6.90
CA ILE A 229 -7.87 -21.87 -6.06
C ILE A 229 -8.66 -20.77 -5.33
N ALA A 230 -7.96 -19.82 -4.70
CA ALA A 230 -8.56 -18.76 -3.88
C ALA A 230 -9.55 -17.89 -4.65
N ILE A 231 -9.29 -17.61 -5.93
CA ILE A 231 -10.20 -16.85 -6.80
C ILE A 231 -11.58 -17.51 -6.93
N ARG A 232 -11.68 -18.84 -6.75
CA ARG A 232 -12.94 -19.58 -6.84
C ARG A 232 -13.69 -19.68 -5.51
N LEU A 233 -13.07 -19.29 -4.39
CA LEU A 233 -13.62 -19.53 -3.04
C LEU A 233 -14.56 -18.41 -2.56
N ALA A 234 -14.40 -17.19 -3.04
CA ALA A 234 -15.18 -16.04 -2.57
C ALA A 234 -15.32 -14.97 -3.64
N SER A 235 -16.28 -14.05 -3.45
CA SER A 235 -16.42 -12.91 -4.35
C SER A 235 -15.18 -12.00 -4.27
N PRO A 236 -14.74 -11.39 -5.39
CA PRO A 236 -13.65 -10.41 -5.42
C PRO A 236 -13.74 -9.32 -4.35
N PHE A 237 -14.95 -8.85 -4.03
CA PHE A 237 -15.17 -7.85 -2.98
C PHE A 237 -14.87 -8.39 -1.57
N GLN A 238 -15.27 -9.64 -1.28
CA GLN A 238 -14.94 -10.30 0.00
C GLN A 238 -13.44 -10.60 0.10
N LEU A 239 -12.82 -11.08 -0.98
CA LEU A 239 -11.38 -11.31 -1.04
C LEU A 239 -10.60 -10.00 -0.80
N PHE A 240 -11.04 -8.90 -1.42
CA PHE A 240 -10.48 -7.57 -1.19
C PHE A 240 -10.62 -7.13 0.27
N LYS A 241 -11.84 -7.22 0.84
CA LYS A 241 -12.08 -6.88 2.25
C LYS A 241 -11.19 -7.69 3.19
N PHE A 242 -11.07 -8.99 2.96
CA PHE A 242 -10.24 -9.87 3.77
C PHE A 242 -8.76 -9.48 3.67
N LEU A 243 -8.23 -9.35 2.46
CA LEU A 243 -6.83 -8.98 2.21
C LEU A 243 -6.48 -7.63 2.83
N ALA A 244 -7.35 -6.62 2.65
CA ALA A 244 -7.13 -5.27 3.15
C ALA A 244 -7.17 -5.22 4.69
N ASN A 245 -8.06 -5.97 5.35
CA ASN A 245 -8.07 -6.04 6.80
C ASN A 245 -6.86 -6.81 7.36
N MET A 246 -6.39 -7.84 6.67
CA MET A 246 -5.13 -8.52 7.02
C MET A 246 -3.92 -7.60 6.91
N ALA A 247 -3.87 -6.72 5.90
CA ALA A 247 -2.85 -5.69 5.82
C ALA A 247 -2.87 -4.75 7.04
N GLY A 248 -4.07 -4.40 7.54
CA GLY A 248 -4.23 -3.63 8.78
C GLY A 248 -3.66 -4.36 10.01
N VAL A 249 -3.92 -5.66 10.16
CA VAL A 249 -3.34 -6.48 11.25
C VAL A 249 -1.81 -6.48 11.19
N VAL A 250 -1.25 -6.65 10.00
CA VAL A 250 0.21 -6.62 9.80
C VAL A 250 0.78 -5.27 10.23
N LEU A 251 0.16 -4.15 9.85
CA LEU A 251 0.63 -2.80 10.25
C LEU A 251 0.50 -2.56 11.76
N ALA A 252 -0.56 -3.06 12.39
CA ALA A 252 -0.75 -2.97 13.83
C ALA A 252 0.40 -3.63 14.59
N ILE A 253 0.78 -4.85 14.19
CA ILE A 253 1.88 -5.60 14.82
C ILE A 253 3.24 -4.98 14.47
N ALA A 254 3.45 -4.69 13.18
CA ALA A 254 4.74 -4.26 12.67
C ALA A 254 5.16 -2.88 13.21
N GLY A 255 4.22 -1.95 13.42
CA GLY A 255 4.55 -0.65 14.01
C GLY A 255 5.22 -0.79 15.38
N VAL A 256 4.73 -1.69 16.23
CA VAL A 256 5.34 -1.99 17.54
C VAL A 256 6.70 -2.67 17.37
N GLN A 257 6.81 -3.63 16.44
CA GLN A 257 8.06 -4.32 16.15
C GLN A 257 9.15 -3.35 15.67
N ILE A 258 8.82 -2.41 14.77
CA ILE A 258 9.75 -1.40 14.25
C ILE A 258 10.33 -0.57 15.40
N VAL A 259 9.49 -0.08 16.32
CA VAL A 259 9.96 0.72 17.46
C VAL A 259 10.86 -0.12 18.37
N ARG A 260 10.51 -1.38 18.64
CA ARG A 260 11.35 -2.30 19.44
C ARG A 260 12.70 -2.57 18.78
N VAL A 261 12.71 -2.87 17.49
CA VAL A 261 13.94 -3.14 16.71
C VAL A 261 14.83 -1.90 16.67
N ASN A 262 14.26 -0.73 16.40
CA ASN A 262 15.01 0.53 16.36
C ASN A 262 15.66 0.84 17.72
N ARG A 263 14.93 0.68 18.83
CA ARG A 263 15.50 0.94 20.17
C ARG A 263 16.51 -0.11 20.61
N ARG A 264 16.34 -1.38 20.21
CA ARG A 264 17.20 -2.48 20.63
C ARG A 264 18.51 -2.55 19.85
N PHE A 265 18.47 -2.36 18.53
CA PHE A 265 19.61 -2.62 17.65
C PHE A 265 20.30 -1.35 17.13
N LEU A 266 19.63 -0.19 17.08
CA LEU A 266 20.28 1.02 16.59
C LEU A 266 21.08 1.72 17.69
N PRO A 267 22.32 2.17 17.39
CA PRO A 267 23.07 3.11 18.21
C PRO A 267 22.22 4.35 18.54
N PRO A 268 22.32 4.93 19.75
CA PRO A 268 21.52 6.09 20.15
C PRO A 268 21.55 7.26 19.16
N ALA A 269 22.69 7.51 18.53
CA ALA A 269 22.88 8.59 17.55
C ALA A 269 22.09 8.39 16.22
N LEU A 270 21.67 7.15 15.91
CA LEU A 270 20.93 6.82 14.69
C LEU A 270 19.42 6.64 14.94
N ARG A 271 18.97 6.73 16.19
CA ARG A 271 17.57 6.51 16.55
C ARG A 271 16.68 7.63 16.00
N PRO A 272 15.45 7.29 15.57
CA PRO A 272 14.49 8.30 15.17
C PRO A 272 14.11 9.19 16.36
N ALA A 273 13.72 10.43 16.08
CA ALA A 273 13.19 11.34 17.09
C ALA A 273 11.93 10.76 17.75
N LEU A 274 11.72 11.07 19.04
CA LEU A 274 10.64 10.50 19.85
C LEU A 274 9.24 10.69 19.22
N TRP A 275 8.97 11.84 18.59
CA TRP A 275 7.69 12.11 17.93
C TRP A 275 7.40 11.13 16.78
N ARG A 276 8.44 10.64 16.07
CA ARG A 276 8.28 9.62 15.01
C ARG A 276 7.91 8.27 15.60
N GLU A 277 8.53 7.91 16.73
CA GLU A 277 8.20 6.67 17.42
C GLU A 277 6.76 6.71 17.95
N ILE A 278 6.37 7.82 18.58
CA ILE A 278 4.98 8.03 19.02
C ILE A 278 4.02 7.99 17.84
N GLY A 279 4.36 8.62 16.71
CA GLY A 279 3.56 8.58 15.49
C GLY A 279 3.36 7.16 14.96
N VAL A 280 4.42 6.35 14.89
CA VAL A 280 4.33 4.94 14.46
C VAL A 280 3.47 4.11 15.42
N LEU A 281 3.60 4.34 16.74
CA LEU A 281 2.74 3.68 17.73
C LEU A 281 1.28 4.14 17.62
N GLY A 282 1.04 5.41 17.33
CA GLY A 282 -0.29 5.94 17.04
C GLY A 282 -0.92 5.28 15.82
N CYS A 283 -0.17 5.16 14.72
CA CYS A 283 -0.61 4.41 13.54
C CYS A 283 -0.90 2.93 13.86
N SER A 284 -0.04 2.30 14.66
CA SER A 284 -0.23 0.92 15.12
C SER A 284 -1.53 0.76 15.92
N ALA A 285 -1.81 1.66 16.86
CA ALA A 285 -3.05 1.67 17.63
C ALA A 285 -4.28 1.90 16.75
N PHE A 286 -4.19 2.82 15.79
CA PHE A 286 -5.24 3.07 14.80
C PHE A 286 -5.57 1.82 13.97
N TYR A 287 -4.57 1.12 13.45
CA TYR A 287 -4.81 -0.13 12.71
C TYR A 287 -5.27 -1.27 13.62
N ALA A 288 -4.82 -1.31 14.89
CA ALA A 288 -5.28 -2.29 15.87
C ALA A 288 -6.78 -2.13 16.17
N TYR A 289 -7.29 -0.89 16.23
CA TYR A 289 -8.72 -0.62 16.37
C TYR A 289 -9.52 -1.25 15.21
N PHE A 290 -9.15 -0.97 13.96
CA PHE A 290 -9.87 -1.55 12.81
C PHE A 290 -9.73 -3.07 12.73
N ALA A 291 -8.53 -3.60 13.02
CA ALA A 291 -8.29 -5.04 13.08
C ALA A 291 -9.21 -5.73 14.09
N PHE A 292 -9.40 -5.14 15.29
CA PHE A 292 -10.31 -5.67 16.29
C PHE A 292 -11.76 -5.76 15.77
N TYR A 293 -12.27 -4.70 15.15
CA TYR A 293 -13.63 -4.70 14.59
C TYR A 293 -13.78 -5.65 13.39
N ALA A 294 -12.76 -5.78 12.54
CA ALA A 294 -12.77 -6.71 11.42
C ALA A 294 -12.80 -8.17 11.90
N ILE A 295 -11.98 -8.52 12.90
CA ILE A 295 -11.96 -9.85 13.51
C ILE A 295 -13.30 -10.13 14.19
N ARG A 296 -13.84 -9.17 14.95
CA ARG A 296 -15.16 -9.29 15.58
C ARG A 296 -16.26 -9.54 14.55
N ALA A 297 -16.29 -8.79 13.46
CA ALA A 297 -17.27 -8.96 12.39
C ALA A 297 -17.16 -10.34 11.74
N PHE A 298 -15.93 -10.82 11.53
CA PHE A 298 -15.69 -12.17 11.01
C PHE A 298 -16.26 -13.25 11.93
N PHE A 299 -16.01 -13.18 13.24
CA PHE A 299 -16.57 -14.13 14.20
C PHE A 299 -18.10 -14.06 14.33
N GLN A 300 -18.70 -12.89 14.13
CA GLN A 300 -20.15 -12.75 14.08
C GLN A 300 -20.77 -13.38 12.84
N THR A 301 -20.03 -13.45 11.72
CA THR A 301 -20.48 -14.07 10.47
C THR A 301 -20.41 -15.61 10.52
N LEU A 302 -19.59 -16.16 11.42
CA LEU A 302 -19.45 -17.61 11.65
C LEU A 302 -20.48 -18.18 12.64
N ARG A 303 -21.24 -17.32 13.33
CA ARG A 303 -22.35 -17.70 14.22
C ARG A 303 -23.66 -17.63 13.45
#